data_AF-W2N8W9-F1
#
_entry.id   AF-W2N8W9-F1
#
_cell.length_a   1.000
_cell.length_b   1.000
_cell.length_c   1.000
_cell.angle_alpha   90.00
_cell.angle_beta   90.00
_cell.angle_gamma   90.00
#
_symmetry.space_group_name_H-M   'P 1'
#
loop_
_entity.id
_entity.type
_entity.pdbx_description
1 polymer ?
#
loop_
_entity_poly.entity_id
_entity_poly.type
_entity_poly.pdbx_seq_one_letter_code
_entity_poly.pdbx_strand_id
1 'polypeptide(L)'
;MWEELSPVESNVEDLFELLQMILSRLYVSSRKNIQRSHEFAGEFFMNLPDDEFKRLTQMTSPAFDRVCREIHTHRVFQNNSNNKQAPVWLQFAVGLDRLGNGASTGRKRLAEPRCSASPLASRREPCSRRE
;
A
#
# COMPACT_ATOMS: atom_id res chain seq x y z
N MET A 1 -39.17 4.96 14.29
CA MET A 1 -39.92 5.06 13.02
C MET A 1 -38.88 5.03 11.93
N TRP A 2 -38.46 3.83 11.55
CA TRP A 2 -37.63 3.65 10.37
C TRP A 2 -38.62 3.69 9.22
N GLU A 3 -38.50 4.67 8.33
CA GLU A 3 -39.24 4.60 7.08
C GLU A 3 -38.89 3.27 6.42
N GLU A 4 -39.91 2.47 6.13
CA GLU A 4 -39.82 1.36 5.19
C GLU A 4 -39.19 1.93 3.92
N LEU A 5 -37.89 1.65 3.74
CA LEU A 5 -37.29 1.69 2.42
C LEU A 5 -38.10 0.67 1.62
N SER A 6 -39.13 1.14 0.91
CA SER A 6 -39.84 0.28 -0.02
C SER A 6 -38.76 -0.35 -0.91
N PRO A 7 -38.88 -1.62 -1.26
CA PRO A 7 -38.06 -2.15 -2.34
C PRO A 7 -38.29 -1.21 -3.51
N VAL A 8 -37.27 -0.46 -3.92
CA VAL A 8 -37.31 0.14 -5.24
C VAL A 8 -37.24 -1.08 -6.13
N GLU A 9 -38.39 -1.51 -6.64
CA GLU A 9 -38.57 -2.49 -7.71
C GLU A 9 -37.90 -1.92 -8.98
N SER A 10 -36.61 -1.64 -8.87
CA SER A 10 -35.77 -1.23 -9.98
C SER A 10 -35.68 -2.47 -10.84
N ASN A 11 -36.07 -2.33 -12.11
CA ASN A 11 -35.91 -3.43 -13.03
C ASN A 11 -34.41 -3.81 -13.09
N VAL A 12 -34.12 -5.08 -13.34
CA VAL A 12 -32.75 -5.57 -13.53
C VAL A 12 -32.02 -4.74 -14.59
N GLU A 13 -32.76 -4.28 -15.61
CA GLU A 13 -32.24 -3.40 -16.66
C GLU A 13 -31.82 -2.03 -16.12
N ASP A 14 -32.63 -1.40 -15.27
CA ASP A 14 -32.34 -0.11 -14.66
C ASP A 14 -31.11 -0.19 -13.73
N LEU A 15 -31.02 -1.30 -12.98
CA LEU A 15 -29.87 -1.57 -12.12
C LEU A 15 -28.60 -1.80 -12.94
N PHE A 16 -28.72 -2.48 -14.09
CA PHE A 16 -27.62 -2.73 -15.00
C PHE A 16 -27.13 -1.44 -15.67
N GLU A 17 -28.04 -0.57 -16.12
CA GLU A 17 -27.69 0.75 -16.65
C GLU A 17 -27.01 1.63 -15.61
N LEU A 18 -27.54 1.66 -14.39
CA LEU A 18 -26.95 2.39 -13.28
C LEU A 18 -25.54 1.87 -12.95
N LEU A 19 -25.38 0.55 -12.91
CA LEU A 19 -24.08 -0.09 -12.68
C LEU A 19 -23.09 0.26 -13.80
N GLN A 20 -23.51 0.19 -15.06
CA GLN A 20 -22.68 0.59 -16.21
C GLN A 20 -22.28 2.05 -16.14
N MET A 21 -23.21 2.95 -15.79
CA MET A 21 -22.91 4.37 -15.61
C MET A 21 -21.87 4.58 -14.50
N ILE A 22 -22.02 3.92 -13.36
CA ILE A 22 -21.06 4.01 -12.25
C ILE A 22 -19.69 3.48 -12.69
N LEU A 23 -19.64 2.29 -13.30
CA LEU A 23 -18.39 1.68 -13.76
C LEU A 23 -17.68 2.51 -14.82
N SER A 24 -18.43 3.18 -15.71
CA SER A 24 -17.88 4.09 -16.73
C SER A 24 -17.17 5.32 -16.13
N ARG A 25 -17.55 5.72 -14.91
CA ARG A 25 -17.02 6.89 -14.21
C ARG A 25 -16.09 6.53 -13.05
N LEU A 26 -16.05 5.25 -12.65
CA LEU A 26 -15.29 4.78 -11.48
C LEU A 26 -13.77 4.95 -11.64
N TYR A 27 -13.30 5.25 -12.85
CA TYR A 27 -11.91 5.61 -13.12
C TYR A 27 -11.83 6.89 -13.96
N VAL A 28 -11.89 8.05 -13.30
CA VAL A 28 -11.67 9.38 -13.91
C VAL A 28 -10.28 9.50 -14.57
N SER A 29 -9.35 8.60 -14.26
CA SER A 29 -8.01 8.58 -14.86
C SER A 29 -7.47 7.16 -14.90
N SER A 30 -6.61 6.90 -15.88
CA SER A 30 -5.88 5.64 -15.97
C SER A 30 -5.11 5.40 -14.67
N ARG A 31 -5.24 4.20 -14.08
CA ARG A 31 -4.58 3.87 -12.82
C ARG A 31 -3.07 3.99 -13.00
N LYS A 32 -2.46 4.99 -12.37
CA LYS A 32 -1.00 5.07 -12.27
C LYS A 32 -0.55 4.01 -11.27
N ASN A 33 0.23 3.04 -11.73
CA ASN A 33 0.92 2.12 -10.84
C ASN A 33 1.91 2.95 -10.02
N ILE A 34 1.61 3.16 -8.73
CA ILE A 34 2.58 3.70 -7.80
C ILE A 34 3.50 2.52 -7.47
N GLN A 35 4.71 2.55 -8.02
CA GLN A 35 5.73 1.59 -7.61
C GLN A 35 5.97 1.75 -6.12
N ARG A 36 5.50 0.77 -5.34
CA ARG A 36 5.91 0.62 -3.96
C ARG A 36 7.18 -0.23 -3.98
N SER A 37 8.33 0.39 -3.75
CA SER A 37 9.60 -0.31 -3.78
C SER A 37 9.65 -1.30 -2.61
N HIS A 38 9.49 -2.59 -2.93
CA HIS A 38 9.74 -3.67 -1.98
C HIS A 38 11.20 -3.64 -1.46
N GLU A 39 12.13 -3.14 -2.28
CA GLU A 39 13.53 -2.89 -1.92
C GLU A 39 13.65 -1.89 -0.76
N PHE A 40 12.92 -0.78 -0.81
CA PHE A 40 12.91 0.21 0.27
C PHE A 40 12.41 -0.41 1.59
N ALA A 41 11.40 -1.27 1.53
CA ALA A 41 10.92 -1.96 2.71
C ALA A 41 11.98 -2.92 3.28
N GLY A 42 12.74 -3.62 2.45
CA GLY A 42 13.82 -4.51 2.90
C GLY A 42 14.98 -3.75 3.54
N GLU A 43 15.44 -2.69 2.90
CA GLU A 43 16.53 -1.86 3.40
C GLU A 43 16.16 -1.11 4.68
N PHE A 44 14.92 -0.65 4.80
CA PHE A 44 14.48 0.06 6.00
C PHE A 44 14.17 -0.90 7.16
N PHE A 45 13.39 -1.94 6.90
CA PHE A 45 12.85 -2.81 7.94
C PHE A 45 13.93 -3.67 8.61
N MET A 46 14.84 -4.24 7.82
CA MET A 46 15.90 -5.11 8.36
C MET A 46 16.96 -4.33 9.15
N ASN A 47 17.05 -3.02 8.93
CA ASN A 47 17.99 -2.13 9.61
C ASN A 47 17.33 -1.32 10.75
N LEU A 48 16.10 -1.66 11.14
CA LEU A 48 15.45 -1.01 12.29
C LEU A 48 16.20 -1.34 13.59
N PRO A 49 16.33 -0.36 14.51
CA PRO A 49 16.75 -0.64 15.87
C PRO A 49 15.83 -1.67 16.54
N ASP A 50 16.39 -2.51 17.43
CA ASP A 50 15.65 -3.60 18.08
C ASP A 50 14.36 -3.13 18.78
N ASP A 51 14.38 -1.94 19.39
CA ASP A 51 13.20 -1.37 20.05
C ASP A 51 12.07 -1.05 19.06
N GLU A 52 12.41 -0.45 17.91
CA GLU A 52 11.44 -0.13 16.86
C GLU A 52 10.98 -1.39 16.14
N PHE A 53 11.89 -2.34 15.90
CA PHE A 53 11.55 -3.64 15.33
C PHE A 53 10.56 -4.38 16.24
N LYS A 54 10.84 -4.43 17.55
CA LYS A 54 9.96 -5.05 18.53
C LYS A 54 8.65 -4.29 18.67
N ARG A 55 8.64 -2.96 18.59
CA ARG A 55 7.39 -2.19 18.56
C ARG A 55 6.57 -2.50 17.32
N LEU A 56 7.19 -2.72 16.16
CA LEU A 56 6.51 -3.00 14.90
C LEU A 56 6.00 -4.44 14.80
N THR A 57 6.81 -5.41 15.23
CA THR A 57 6.51 -6.85 15.07
C THR A 57 6.00 -7.50 16.35
N GLN A 58 6.08 -6.82 17.49
CA GLN A 58 5.85 -7.36 18.84
C GLN A 58 6.77 -8.54 19.22
N MET A 59 7.87 -8.72 18.51
CA MET A 59 8.83 -9.81 18.75
C MET A 59 10.27 -9.37 18.51
N THR A 60 11.23 -10.18 18.95
CA THR A 60 12.65 -9.95 18.65
C THR A 60 12.97 -10.41 17.23
N SER A 61 14.01 -9.83 16.62
CA SER A 61 14.47 -10.20 15.27
C SER A 61 14.74 -11.71 15.11
N PRO A 62 15.41 -12.40 16.05
CA PRO A 62 15.60 -13.86 15.94
C PRO A 62 14.29 -14.66 16.02
N ALA A 63 13.33 -14.22 16.83
CA ALA A 63 12.02 -14.88 16.91
C ALA A 63 11.23 -14.69 15.60
N PHE A 64 11.31 -13.50 15.01
CA PHE A 64 10.71 -13.20 13.71
C PHE A 64 11.28 -14.07 12.59
N ASP A 65 12.61 -14.18 12.51
CA ASP A 65 13.28 -15.03 11.51
C ASP A 65 12.87 -16.51 11.66
N ARG A 66 12.82 -17.01 12.90
CA ARG A 66 12.39 -18.38 13.17
C ARG A 66 10.96 -18.62 12.65
N VAL A 67 10.02 -17.72 12.94
CA VAL A 67 8.63 -17.85 12.46
C VAL A 67 8.59 -17.80 10.94
N CYS A 68 9.34 -16.89 10.31
CA CYS A 68 9.43 -16.82 8.84
C CYS A 68 9.91 -18.15 8.24
N ARG A 69 10.90 -18.81 8.84
CA ARG A 69 11.38 -20.13 8.42
C ARG A 69 10.34 -21.24 8.64
N GLU A 70 9.54 -21.18 9.68
CA GLU A 70 8.50 -22.18 9.92
C GLU A 70 7.32 -22.04 8.94
N ILE A 71 6.96 -20.82 8.55
CA ILE A 71 5.78 -20.56 7.70
C ILE A 71 6.08 -20.48 6.20
N HIS A 72 7.34 -20.50 5.77
CA HIS A 72 7.70 -20.23 4.36
C HIS A 72 7.09 -21.22 3.36
N THR A 73 6.80 -22.46 3.77
CA THR A 73 6.17 -23.48 2.92
C THR A 73 4.65 -23.41 2.92
N HIS A 74 4.04 -22.57 3.76
CA HIS A 74 2.61 -22.57 3.96
C HIS A 74 1.88 -21.90 2.79
N ARG A 75 0.80 -22.53 2.31
CA ARG A 75 0.03 -22.09 1.13
C ARG A 75 -0.48 -20.65 1.22
N VAL A 76 -0.74 -20.14 2.42
CA VAL A 76 -1.20 -18.74 2.62
C VAL A 76 -0.14 -17.72 2.16
N PHE A 77 1.15 -18.04 2.28
CA PHE A 77 2.25 -17.15 1.89
C PHE A 77 2.79 -17.45 0.49
N GLN A 78 2.15 -18.37 -0.23
CA GLN A 78 2.51 -18.78 -1.57
C GLN A 78 1.37 -18.49 -2.54
N ASN A 79 1.72 -18.24 -3.79
CA ASN A 79 0.76 -18.02 -4.85
C ASN A 79 1.19 -18.74 -6.11
N ASN A 80 0.24 -19.48 -6.69
CA ASN A 80 0.42 -20.21 -7.95
C ASN A 80 0.04 -19.37 -9.18
N SER A 81 -0.21 -18.06 -9.02
CA SER A 81 -0.55 -17.15 -10.12
C SER A 81 0.71 -16.63 -10.83
N ASN A 82 0.49 -16.08 -12.03
CA ASN A 82 1.55 -15.44 -12.82
C ASN A 82 2.07 -14.10 -12.23
N ASN A 83 1.43 -13.60 -11.17
CA ASN A 83 1.84 -12.40 -10.46
C ASN A 83 2.67 -12.76 -9.24
N LYS A 84 3.93 -12.32 -9.21
CA LYS A 84 4.84 -12.56 -8.09
C LYS A 84 4.31 -11.90 -6.82
N GLN A 85 4.23 -12.66 -5.74
CA GLN A 85 3.98 -12.13 -4.41
C GLN A 85 5.28 -11.57 -3.79
N ALA A 86 5.10 -10.70 -2.80
CA ALA A 86 6.19 -10.25 -1.93
C ALA A 86 6.82 -11.44 -1.18
N PRO A 87 8.08 -11.35 -0.74
CA PRO A 87 8.69 -12.39 0.09
C PRO A 87 7.94 -12.57 1.42
N VAL A 88 7.98 -13.79 1.97
CA VAL A 88 7.22 -14.21 3.15
C VAL A 88 7.43 -13.28 4.34
N TRP A 89 8.68 -12.89 4.61
CA TRP A 89 9.00 -11.98 5.71
C TRP A 89 8.26 -10.64 5.58
N LEU A 90 8.11 -10.11 4.36
CA LEU A 90 7.46 -8.82 4.13
C LEU A 90 5.94 -8.96 4.25
N GLN A 91 5.38 -10.05 3.74
CA GLN A 91 3.96 -10.36 3.95
C GLN A 91 3.64 -10.45 5.44
N PHE A 92 4.49 -11.13 6.21
CA PHE A 92 4.32 -11.30 7.65
C PHE A 92 4.48 -9.97 8.42
N ALA A 93 5.54 -9.20 8.14
CA ALA A 93 5.77 -7.89 8.75
C ALA A 93 4.61 -6.93 8.51
N VAL A 94 4.06 -6.89 7.30
CA VAL A 94 2.87 -6.07 6.97
C VAL A 94 1.63 -6.58 7.71
N GLY A 95 1.47 -7.91 7.84
CA GLY A 95 0.40 -8.52 8.62
C GLY A 95 0.46 -8.08 10.09
N LEU A 96 1.63 -8.14 10.71
CA LEU A 96 1.85 -7.71 12.10
C LEU A 96 1.65 -6.19 12.28
N ASP A 97 2.13 -5.36 11.36
CA ASP A 97 1.91 -3.91 11.42
C ASP A 97 0.42 -3.55 11.36
N ARG A 98 -0.33 -4.19 10.45
CA ARG A 98 -1.75 -3.89 10.25
C ARG A 98 -2.67 -4.49 11.31
N LEU A 99 -2.42 -5.73 11.71
CA LEU A 99 -3.30 -6.48 12.61
C LEU A 99 -2.82 -6.41 14.06
N GLY A 100 -1.51 -6.46 14.29
CA GLY A 100 -0.92 -6.40 15.63
C GLY A 100 -0.92 -4.99 16.22
N ASN A 101 -0.61 -3.97 15.43
CA ASN A 101 -0.46 -2.59 15.92
C ASN A 101 -1.59 -1.63 15.50
N GLY A 102 -2.15 -1.81 14.30
CA GLY A 102 -3.18 -0.93 13.74
C GLY A 102 -4.56 -1.02 14.40
N ALA A 103 -4.86 -2.13 15.08
CA ALA A 103 -6.14 -2.31 15.78
C ALA A 103 -6.21 -1.56 17.12
N SER A 104 -5.06 -1.24 17.74
CA SER A 104 -5.01 -0.70 19.11
C SER A 104 -4.36 0.68 19.21
N THR A 105 -3.54 1.07 18.23
CA THR A 105 -2.90 2.39 18.21
C THR A 105 -2.96 2.93 16.80
N GLY A 106 -3.75 3.99 16.59
CA GLY A 106 -3.90 4.66 15.30
C GLY A 106 -2.58 5.26 14.80
N ARG A 107 -1.70 4.43 14.23
CA ARG A 107 -0.49 4.89 13.54
C ARG A 107 -0.93 5.75 12.37
N LYS A 108 -0.71 7.07 12.47
CA LYS A 108 -0.52 7.89 11.27
C LYS A 108 0.72 7.30 10.60
N ARG A 109 0.58 6.81 9.35
CA ARG A 109 1.70 6.28 8.56
C ARG A 109 2.89 7.20 8.78
N LEU A 110 4.03 6.66 9.20
CA LEU A 110 5.30 7.38 9.15
C LEU A 110 5.35 7.98 7.75
N ALA A 111 5.34 9.31 7.69
CA ALA A 111 5.35 10.03 6.43
C ALA A 111 6.56 9.51 5.66
N GLU A 112 6.31 8.90 4.50
CA GLU A 112 7.36 8.62 3.54
C GLU A 112 8.13 9.94 3.38
N PRO A 113 9.48 9.96 3.54
CA PRO A 113 10.23 11.14 3.19
C PRO A 113 9.93 11.39 1.72
N ARG A 114 9.20 12.47 1.44
CA ARG A 114 8.98 12.92 0.07
C ARG A 114 10.38 13.01 -0.52
N CYS A 115 10.65 12.25 -1.58
CA CYS A 115 11.83 12.44 -2.41
C CYS A 115 11.96 13.95 -2.63
N SER A 116 12.98 14.55 -2.02
CA SER A 116 13.32 15.94 -2.25
C SER A 116 13.73 16.02 -3.71
N ALA A 117 12.80 16.48 -4.55
CA ALA A 117 13.11 16.87 -5.91
C ALA A 117 14.32 17.81 -5.87
N SER A 118 15.44 17.37 -6.41
CA SER A 118 16.57 18.23 -6.71
C SER A 118 16.08 19.37 -7.62
N PRO A 119 16.39 20.65 -7.33
CA PRO A 119 15.99 21.72 -8.22
C PRO A 119 16.73 21.58 -9.54
N LEU A 120 15.98 21.49 -10.64
CA LEU A 120 16.50 21.58 -11.99
C LEU A 120 17.37 22.84 -12.14
N ALA A 121 18.58 22.63 -12.66
CA ALA A 121 19.37 23.67 -13.28
C ALA A 121 18.54 24.39 -14.35
N SER A 122 18.28 25.68 -14.14
CA SER A 122 17.76 26.59 -15.16
C SER A 122 18.77 27.69 -15.39
N ARG A 123 19.79 27.35 -16.20
CA ARG A 123 20.69 28.31 -16.83
C ARG A 123 19.90 28.90 -18.01
N ARG A 124 19.30 30.08 -17.83
CA ARG A 124 18.81 30.90 -18.95
C ARG A 124 19.71 32.13 -19.05
N GLU A 125 20.44 32.19 -20.15
CA GLU A 125 21.25 33.33 -20.59
C GLU A 125 20.34 34.56 -20.84
N PRO A 126 20.78 35.80 -20.56
CA PRO A 126 20.02 37.00 -20.86
C PRO A 126 20.10 37.36 -22.36
N CYS A 127 18.92 37.53 -22.98
CA CYS A 127 18.79 38.01 -24.35
C CYS A 127 19.12 39.52 -24.41
N SER A 128 20.20 39.86 -25.11
CA SER A 128 20.59 41.25 -25.42
C SER A 128 19.61 41.88 -26.42
N ARG A 129 18.98 42.98 -26.01
CA ARG A 129 18.16 43.87 -26.83
C ARG A 129 19.10 44.73 -27.68
N ARG A 130 19.08 44.59 -29.00
CA ARG A 130 19.69 45.58 -29.92
C ARG A 130 18.64 46.63 -30.28
N GLU A 131 19.10 47.87 -30.23
CA GLU A 131 18.47 49.08 -30.77
C GLU A 131 18.58 49.13 -32.31
#